data_AF-A0A2U3L423-F1
#
_entry.id   AF-A0A2U3L423-F1
#
_cell.length_a   1.000
_cell.length_b   1.000
_cell.length_c   1.000
_cell.angle_alpha   90.00
_cell.angle_beta   90.00
_cell.angle_gamma   90.00
#
_symmetry.space_group_name_H-M   'P 1'
#
loop_
_entity.id
_entity.type
_entity.pdbx_description
1 polymer ?
#
loop_
_entity_poly.entity_id
_entity_poly.type
_entity_poly.pdbx_seq_one_letter_code
_entity_poly.pdbx_strand_id
1 'polypeptide(L)'
;MSKKLLEQIIRIFDENRLDEADPETWASVLREKLQTIGYEVVSIEVEEEYRGYDLDVMEPSNGHKKKRITYDFLASAEFRKLLSLYRQLALLHATPYVVEDSQGQQTFDDPRTFFQHLMDEARKGTTIQRYKGLGEMNPEQLWETTMNPEKRTLLQVKVEDQVLADELFTCLMGDPVEPRREFIQTNALDFRELDI
;
A
#
# COMPACT_ATOMS: atom_id res chain seq x y z
N MET A 1 -11.25 -8.47 -0.05
CA MET A 1 -11.80 -7.88 1.20
C MET A 1 -11.73 -6.36 1.09
N SER A 2 -12.66 -5.56 1.65
CA SER A 2 -12.47 -4.10 1.68
C SER A 2 -11.40 -3.73 2.71
N LYS A 3 -10.71 -2.60 2.49
CA LYS A 3 -9.67 -2.11 3.43
C LYS A 3 -10.27 -1.84 4.82
N LYS A 4 -11.48 -1.26 4.85
CA LYS A 4 -12.19 -0.95 6.10
C LYS A 4 -12.53 -2.20 6.90
N LEU A 5 -13.04 -3.25 6.24
CA LEU A 5 -13.33 -4.53 6.92
C LEU A 5 -12.05 -5.17 7.48
N LEU A 6 -10.96 -5.18 6.70
CA LEU A 6 -9.67 -5.72 7.13
C LEU A 6 -9.13 -4.99 8.37
N GLU A 7 -9.19 -3.66 8.39
CA GLU A 7 -8.77 -2.85 9.56
C GLU A 7 -9.58 -3.17 10.81
N GLN A 8 -10.91 -3.36 10.67
CA GLN A 8 -11.75 -3.74 11.81
C GLN A 8 -11.38 -5.13 12.34
N ILE A 9 -11.13 -6.10 11.45
CA ILE A 9 -10.71 -7.45 11.83
C ILE A 9 -9.38 -7.39 12.60
N ILE A 10 -8.38 -6.70 12.07
CA ILE A 10 -7.06 -6.57 12.73
C ILE A 10 -7.21 -5.91 14.11
N ARG A 11 -8.01 -4.84 14.21
CA ARG A 11 -8.28 -4.18 15.50
C ARG A 11 -8.94 -5.12 16.51
N ILE A 12 -9.96 -5.88 16.10
CA ILE A 12 -10.64 -6.86 16.96
C ILE A 12 -9.67 -7.96 17.41
N PHE A 13 -8.82 -8.46 16.51
CA PHE A 13 -7.81 -9.45 16.83
C PHE A 13 -6.80 -8.94 17.87
N ASP A 14 -6.34 -7.70 17.72
CA ASP A 14 -5.40 -7.09 18.65
C ASP A 14 -6.01 -6.81 20.02
N GLU A 15 -7.18 -6.15 20.06
CA GLU A 15 -7.89 -5.78 21.31
C GLU A 15 -8.25 -7.00 22.17
N ASN A 16 -8.56 -8.13 21.55
CA ASN A 16 -9.02 -9.34 22.23
C ASN A 16 -7.95 -10.45 22.27
N ARG A 17 -6.72 -10.17 21.81
CA ARG A 17 -5.59 -11.14 21.73
C ARG A 17 -5.99 -12.48 21.09
N LEU A 18 -6.68 -12.40 19.95
CA LEU A 18 -7.24 -13.58 19.27
C LEU A 18 -6.19 -14.39 18.50
N ASP A 19 -4.96 -13.89 18.38
CA ASP A 19 -3.85 -14.58 17.72
C ASP A 19 -3.36 -15.83 18.48
N GLU A 20 -3.64 -15.92 19.77
CA GLU A 20 -3.35 -17.08 20.63
C GLU A 20 -4.60 -17.92 20.94
N ALA A 21 -5.77 -17.49 20.47
CA ALA A 21 -7.05 -18.12 20.79
C ALA A 21 -7.40 -19.26 19.82
N ASP A 22 -8.15 -20.24 20.31
CA ASP A 22 -8.65 -21.33 19.48
C ASP A 22 -9.59 -20.83 18.37
N PRO A 23 -9.68 -21.55 17.22
CA PRO A 23 -10.50 -21.13 16.08
C PRO A 23 -11.96 -20.81 16.40
N GLU A 24 -12.56 -21.59 17.30
CA GLU A 24 -13.94 -21.40 17.75
C GLU A 24 -14.11 -20.09 18.54
N THR A 25 -13.14 -19.80 19.40
CA THR A 25 -13.14 -18.61 20.25
C THR A 25 -13.04 -17.35 19.41
N TRP A 26 -12.06 -17.26 18.51
CA TRP A 26 -11.92 -16.06 17.69
C TRP A 26 -13.09 -15.90 16.71
N ALA A 27 -13.66 -16.98 16.15
CA ALA A 27 -14.81 -16.89 15.26
C ALA A 27 -16.05 -16.33 15.97
N SER A 28 -16.30 -16.76 17.22
CA SER A 28 -17.38 -16.25 18.05
C SER A 28 -17.19 -14.77 18.40
N VAL A 29 -15.99 -14.38 18.86
CA VAL A 29 -15.69 -12.99 19.21
C VAL A 29 -15.77 -12.09 17.98
N LEU A 30 -15.22 -12.53 16.85
CA LEU A 30 -15.23 -11.76 15.61
C LEU A 30 -16.67 -11.52 15.14
N ARG A 31 -17.54 -12.53 15.24
CA ARG A 31 -18.97 -12.39 14.92
C ARG A 31 -19.63 -11.30 15.76
N GLU A 32 -19.50 -11.38 17.08
CA GLU A 32 -20.14 -10.45 18.03
C GLU A 32 -19.66 -9.01 17.81
N LYS A 33 -18.35 -8.82 17.67
CA LYS A 33 -17.75 -7.49 17.49
C LYS A 33 -18.09 -6.89 16.12
N LEU A 34 -18.07 -7.68 15.05
CA LEU A 34 -18.46 -7.20 13.73
C LEU A 34 -19.93 -6.77 13.68
N GLN A 35 -20.83 -7.53 14.31
CA GLN A 35 -22.25 -7.16 14.45
C GLN A 35 -22.45 -5.85 15.21
N THR A 36 -21.69 -5.64 16.29
CA THR A 36 -21.72 -4.40 17.07
C THR A 36 -21.30 -3.17 16.24
N ILE A 37 -20.38 -3.36 15.30
CA ILE A 37 -19.86 -2.31 14.42
C ILE A 37 -20.78 -2.09 13.19
N GLY A 38 -21.84 -2.90 13.04
CA GLY A 38 -22.84 -2.78 11.99
C GLY A 38 -22.59 -3.66 10.75
N TYR A 39 -21.67 -4.63 10.83
CA TYR A 39 -21.53 -5.65 9.80
C TYR A 39 -22.47 -6.82 10.06
N GLU A 40 -23.10 -7.36 9.02
CA GLU A 40 -23.96 -8.53 9.15
C GLU A 40 -23.16 -9.80 8.87
N VAL A 41 -23.04 -10.68 9.86
CA VAL A 41 -22.41 -12.00 9.68
C VAL A 41 -23.49 -13.00 9.28
N VAL A 42 -23.42 -13.46 8.04
CA VAL A 42 -24.46 -14.25 7.36
C VAL A 42 -24.34 -15.74 7.68
N SER A 43 -23.13 -16.27 7.63
CA SER A 43 -22.85 -17.66 7.96
C SER A 43 -21.46 -17.82 8.55
N ILE A 44 -21.32 -18.85 9.38
CA ILE A 44 -20.04 -19.37 9.84
C ILE A 44 -19.99 -20.81 9.36
N GLU A 45 -19.12 -21.08 8.40
CA GLU A 45 -18.92 -22.40 7.81
C GLU A 45 -17.67 -23.02 8.43
N VAL A 46 -17.72 -24.31 8.75
CA VAL A 46 -16.51 -25.05 9.14
C VAL A 46 -15.73 -25.35 7.87
N GLU A 47 -14.44 -25.03 7.87
CA GLU A 47 -13.55 -25.30 6.74
C GLU A 47 -13.46 -26.82 6.49
N GLU A 48 -13.32 -27.24 5.23
CA GLU A 48 -13.52 -28.64 4.79
C GLU A 48 -12.59 -29.64 5.49
N GLU A 49 -11.43 -29.21 5.99
CA GLU A 49 -10.48 -30.04 6.74
C GLU A 49 -10.67 -29.97 8.27
N TYR A 50 -11.77 -29.37 8.75
CA TYR A 50 -12.08 -29.11 10.17
C TYR A 50 -11.00 -28.30 10.91
N ARG A 51 -10.22 -27.48 10.19
CA ARG A 51 -9.11 -26.71 10.77
C ARG A 51 -9.52 -25.37 11.36
N GLY A 52 -10.70 -24.86 11.01
CA GLY A 52 -11.23 -23.60 11.54
C GLY A 52 -12.56 -23.18 10.91
N TYR A 53 -12.82 -21.88 10.93
CA TYR A 53 -14.10 -21.30 10.53
C TYR A 53 -13.92 -20.23 9.46
N ASP A 54 -14.74 -20.33 8.41
CA ASP A 54 -14.92 -19.31 7.41
C ASP A 54 -16.13 -18.45 7.77
N LEU A 55 -15.97 -17.12 7.71
CA LEU A 55 -17.05 -16.18 8.01
C LEU A 55 -17.46 -15.44 6.75
N ASP A 56 -18.74 -15.47 6.46
CA ASP A 56 -19.33 -14.67 5.40
C ASP A 56 -19.97 -13.40 5.98
N VAL A 57 -19.43 -12.25 5.60
CA VAL A 57 -19.80 -10.94 6.15
C VAL A 57 -20.36 -10.04 5.04
N MET A 58 -21.44 -9.32 5.36
CA MET A 58 -21.99 -8.26 4.52
C MET A 58 -21.67 -6.89 5.09
N GLU A 59 -21.19 -6.01 4.21
CA GLU A 59 -20.87 -4.63 4.57
C GLU A 59 -22.15 -3.76 4.61
N PRO A 60 -22.28 -2.84 5.59
CA PRO A 60 -23.48 -2.01 5.73
C PRO A 60 -23.66 -0.94 4.64
N SER A 61 -22.60 -0.60 3.88
CA SER A 61 -22.65 0.48 2.87
C SER A 61 -22.60 -0.04 1.42
N ASN A 62 -23.60 0.35 0.63
CA ASN A 62 -23.74 0.20 -0.83
C ASN A 62 -23.58 -1.23 -1.40
N GLY A 63 -24.69 -1.98 -1.31
CA GLY A 63 -25.00 -3.10 -2.21
C GLY A 63 -24.54 -4.46 -1.73
N HIS A 64 -24.87 -4.85 -0.49
CA HIS A 64 -24.80 -6.22 0.08
C HIS A 64 -23.75 -7.14 -0.57
N LYS A 65 -22.49 -6.68 -0.70
CA LYS A 65 -21.45 -7.51 -1.28
C LYS A 65 -20.98 -8.46 -0.19
N LYS A 66 -21.40 -9.72 -0.31
CA LYS A 66 -20.90 -10.82 0.52
C LYS A 66 -19.37 -10.89 0.40
N LYS A 67 -18.68 -10.86 1.53
CA LYS A 67 -17.22 -11.04 1.64
C LYS A 67 -16.96 -12.23 2.53
N ARG A 68 -16.23 -13.21 1.99
CA ARG A 68 -15.74 -14.35 2.75
C ARG A 68 -14.41 -14.00 3.42
N ILE A 69 -14.32 -14.26 4.71
CA ILE A 69 -13.12 -14.22 5.51
C ILE A 69 -12.76 -15.69 5.74
N THR A 70 -11.66 -16.15 5.14
CA THR A 70 -11.26 -17.55 5.24
C THR A 70 -10.38 -17.79 6.46
N TYR A 71 -10.47 -18.99 7.03
CA TYR A 71 -9.55 -19.44 8.07
C TYR A 71 -8.09 -19.35 7.61
N ASP A 72 -7.79 -19.82 6.40
CA ASP A 72 -6.44 -19.80 5.82
C ASP A 72 -5.85 -18.39 5.79
N PHE A 73 -6.66 -17.39 5.44
CA PHE A 73 -6.22 -16.01 5.44
C PHE A 73 -5.86 -15.55 6.86
N LEU A 74 -6.68 -15.85 7.86
CA LEU A 74 -6.42 -15.45 9.25
C LEU A 74 -5.26 -16.24 9.88
N ALA A 75 -5.01 -17.47 9.46
CA ALA A 75 -3.88 -18.30 9.89
C ALA A 75 -2.58 -18.00 9.13
N SER A 76 -2.65 -17.27 8.01
CA SER A 76 -1.52 -17.00 7.11
C SER A 76 -0.38 -16.24 7.78
N ALA A 77 0.82 -16.33 7.18
CA ALA A 77 1.97 -15.54 7.63
C ALA A 77 1.77 -14.05 7.33
N GLU A 78 1.05 -13.74 6.25
CA GLU A 78 0.69 -12.40 5.81
C GLU A 78 -0.18 -11.70 6.85
N PHE A 79 -1.21 -12.37 7.37
CA PHE A 79 -2.08 -11.80 8.39
C PHE A 79 -1.36 -11.58 9.72
N ARG A 80 -0.52 -12.55 10.14
CA ARG A 80 0.36 -12.37 11.31
C ARG A 80 1.30 -11.16 11.15
N LYS A 81 1.85 -10.97 9.95
CA LYS A 81 2.66 -9.79 9.64
C LYS A 81 1.83 -8.50 9.72
N LEU A 82 0.61 -8.48 9.20
CA LEU A 82 -0.30 -7.33 9.31
C LEU A 82 -0.60 -6.98 10.77
N LEU A 83 -0.88 -7.98 11.61
CA LEU A 83 -1.11 -7.77 13.04
C LEU A 83 0.13 -7.22 13.75
N SER A 84 1.33 -7.72 13.41
CA SER A 84 2.58 -7.21 13.97
C SER A 84 2.85 -5.75 13.59
N LEU A 85 2.55 -5.37 12.34
CA LEU A 85 2.68 -3.99 11.87
C LEU A 85 1.65 -3.08 12.53
N TYR A 86 0.41 -3.55 12.69
CA TYR A 86 -0.63 -2.83 13.41
C TYR A 86 -0.19 -2.53 14.85
N ARG A 87 0.34 -3.51 15.58
CA ARG A 87 0.88 -3.32 16.93
C ARG A 87 2.03 -2.31 16.99
N GLN A 88 2.93 -2.29 15.99
CA GLN A 88 4.00 -1.30 15.90
C GLN A 88 3.47 0.12 15.69
N LEU A 89 2.32 0.26 15.04
CA LEU A 89 1.63 1.53 14.82
C LEU A 89 0.68 1.89 15.96
N ALA A 90 0.73 1.23 17.12
CA ALA A 90 -0.16 1.49 18.25
C ALA A 90 -0.19 2.96 18.70
N LEU A 91 0.93 3.68 18.58
CA LEU A 91 1.00 5.12 18.87
C LEU A 91 0.07 5.95 17.98
N LEU A 92 -0.18 5.49 16.74
CA LEU A 92 -1.10 6.11 15.81
C LEU A 92 -2.56 5.66 16.05
N HIS A 93 -2.84 4.74 16.96
CA HIS A 93 -4.23 4.39 17.26
C HIS A 93 -4.86 5.33 18.29
N ALA A 94 -4.06 6.18 18.94
CA ALA A 94 -4.52 7.18 19.90
C ALA A 94 -5.13 8.39 19.17
N THR A 95 -6.41 8.28 18.83
CA THR A 95 -7.23 9.38 18.32
C THR A 95 -7.94 10.11 19.47
N PRO A 96 -8.16 11.43 19.39
CA PRO A 96 -7.88 12.30 18.24
C PRO A 96 -6.44 12.82 18.20
N TYR A 97 -5.93 13.08 17.00
CA TYR A 97 -4.69 13.82 16.78
C TYR A 97 -4.95 15.31 16.83
N VAL A 98 -4.06 16.04 17.47
CA VAL A 98 -4.14 17.49 17.57
C VAL A 98 -2.88 18.10 16.95
N VAL A 99 -3.08 18.99 15.98
CA VAL A 99 -2.03 19.82 15.38
C VAL A 99 -2.23 21.25 15.85
N GLU A 100 -1.20 21.85 16.41
CA GLU A 100 -1.16 23.27 16.76
C GLU A 100 -0.14 23.95 15.86
N ASP A 101 -0.61 24.89 15.04
CA ASP A 101 0.20 25.67 14.12
C ASP A 101 -0.03 27.18 14.35
N SER A 102 0.57 28.02 13.51
CA SER A 102 0.41 29.48 13.57
C SER A 102 -1.00 29.98 13.18
N GLN A 103 -1.84 29.12 12.60
CA GLN A 103 -3.21 29.39 12.16
C GLN A 103 -4.26 28.89 13.16
N GLY A 104 -3.88 28.05 14.12
CA GLY A 104 -4.70 27.60 15.24
C GLY A 104 -4.54 26.13 15.56
N GLN A 105 -5.56 25.56 16.21
CA GLN A 105 -5.60 24.15 16.60
C GLN A 105 -6.55 23.38 15.68
N GLN A 106 -6.05 22.30 15.07
CA GLN A 106 -6.82 21.39 14.21
C GLN A 106 -6.82 19.99 14.81
N THR A 107 -7.94 19.28 14.65
CA THR A 107 -8.15 17.95 15.24
C THR A 107 -8.48 16.94 14.14
N PHE A 108 -7.86 15.76 14.19
CA PHE A 108 -8.05 14.68 13.21
C PHE A 108 -8.38 13.37 13.91
N ASP A 109 -9.37 12.65 13.39
CA ASP A 109 -9.79 11.33 13.92
C ASP A 109 -9.27 10.15 13.08
N ASP A 110 -8.67 10.41 11.92
CA ASP A 110 -8.14 9.38 11.03
C ASP A 110 -6.62 9.60 10.80
N PRO A 111 -5.78 8.56 10.99
CA PRO A 111 -4.34 8.66 10.78
C PRO A 111 -3.95 9.11 9.38
N ARG A 112 -4.75 8.79 8.36
CA ARG A 112 -4.42 9.10 6.96
C ARG A 112 -4.72 10.55 6.65
N THR A 113 -5.84 11.08 7.12
CA THR A 113 -6.14 12.51 6.97
C THR A 113 -5.13 13.37 7.73
N PHE A 114 -4.74 12.93 8.93
CA PHE A 114 -3.66 13.55 9.70
C PHE A 114 -2.32 13.53 8.92
N PHE A 115 -1.91 12.36 8.42
CA PHE A 115 -0.67 12.25 7.64
C PHE A 115 -0.70 13.10 6.37
N GLN A 116 -1.83 13.12 5.66
CA GLN A 116 -2.00 13.95 4.47
C GLN A 116 -1.84 15.44 4.80
N HIS A 117 -2.45 15.90 5.89
CA HIS A 117 -2.30 17.27 6.35
C HIS A 117 -0.83 17.62 6.65
N LEU A 118 -0.09 16.75 7.35
CA LEU A 118 1.35 16.96 7.60
C LEU A 118 2.16 17.02 6.29
N MET A 119 1.86 16.15 5.32
CA MET A 119 2.54 16.15 4.03
C MET A 119 2.24 17.41 3.22
N ASP A 120 1.02 17.92 3.30
CA ASP A 120 0.62 19.15 2.62
C ASP A 120 1.28 20.37 3.27
N GLU A 121 1.33 20.45 4.60
CA GLU A 121 2.10 21.47 5.32
C GLU A 121 3.59 21.41 4.96
N ALA A 122 4.20 20.23 4.93
CA ALA A 122 5.60 20.06 4.56
C ALA A 122 5.90 20.49 3.10
N ARG A 123 4.91 20.39 2.21
CA ARG A 123 5.02 20.84 0.82
C ARG A 123 4.77 22.34 0.64
N LYS A 124 4.08 23.00 1.56
CA LYS A 124 3.82 24.45 1.47
C LYS A 124 5.14 25.22 1.41
N GLY A 125 5.23 26.14 0.46
CA GLY A 125 6.42 26.95 0.24
C GLY A 125 7.57 26.24 -0.48
N THR A 126 7.43 24.95 -0.81
CA THR A 126 8.43 24.22 -1.60
C THR A 126 7.96 24.08 -3.04
N THR A 127 8.78 24.55 -3.98
CA THR A 127 8.58 24.30 -5.41
C THR A 127 9.44 23.11 -5.82
N ILE A 128 8.82 22.04 -6.30
CA ILE A 128 9.53 20.87 -6.84
C ILE A 128 9.65 21.04 -8.35
N GLN A 129 10.88 21.05 -8.86
CA GLN A 129 11.16 21.04 -10.29
C GLN A 129 11.80 19.70 -10.67
N ARG A 130 11.19 19.01 -11.63
CA ARG A 130 11.72 17.78 -12.23
C ARG A 130 12.40 18.13 -13.55
N TYR A 131 13.69 17.85 -13.66
CA TYR A 131 14.44 18.01 -14.90
C TYR A 131 14.16 16.84 -15.84
N LYS A 132 13.49 17.08 -16.98
CA LYS A 132 13.20 16.04 -17.98
C LYS A 132 14.32 15.90 -19.01
N GLY A 133 15.12 16.95 -19.21
CA GLY A 133 16.33 16.93 -20.01
C GLY A 133 17.47 17.73 -19.40
N LEU A 134 18.71 17.43 -19.84
CA LEU A 134 19.91 18.15 -19.38
C LEU A 134 19.89 19.64 -19.77
N GLY A 135 19.19 20.00 -20.84
CA GLY A 135 19.05 21.39 -21.30
C GLY A 135 18.13 22.26 -20.44
N GLU A 136 17.41 21.68 -19.48
CA GLU A 136 16.60 22.43 -18.50
C GLU A 136 17.44 22.98 -17.34
N MET A 137 18.70 22.55 -17.24
CA MET A 137 19.65 22.98 -16.21
C MET A 137 20.53 24.12 -16.74
N ASN A 138 20.81 25.09 -15.87
CA ASN A 138 21.85 26.07 -16.15
C ASN A 138 23.25 25.40 -16.08
N PRO A 139 24.27 25.92 -16.80
CA PRO A 139 25.61 25.31 -16.84
C PRO A 139 26.24 25.07 -15.46
N GLU A 140 26.07 25.99 -14.52
CA GLU A 140 26.57 25.86 -13.14
C GLU A 140 25.90 24.69 -12.41
N GLN A 141 24.58 24.54 -12.55
CA GLN A 141 23.82 23.44 -11.94
C GLN A 141 24.25 22.09 -12.54
N LEU A 142 24.42 22.01 -13.87
CA LEU A 142 24.88 20.79 -14.54
C LEU A 142 26.27 20.38 -14.05
N TRP A 143 27.17 21.35 -13.91
CA TRP A 143 28.51 21.09 -13.39
C TRP A 143 28.47 20.56 -11.96
N GLU A 144 27.76 21.26 -11.07
CA GLU A 144 27.70 20.90 -9.65
C GLU A 144 27.02 19.56 -9.37
N THR A 145 25.97 19.22 -10.12
CA THR A 145 25.16 18.02 -9.88
C THR A 145 25.68 16.80 -10.64
N THR A 146 26.09 16.98 -11.90
CA THR A 146 26.30 15.86 -12.83
C THR A 146 27.77 15.67 -13.21
N MET A 147 28.56 16.75 -13.35
CA MET A 147 29.92 16.64 -13.89
C MET A 147 31.03 16.64 -12.81
N ASN A 148 30.80 17.26 -11.66
CA ASN A 148 31.80 17.37 -10.59
C ASN A 148 32.21 15.98 -10.08
N PRO A 149 33.50 15.58 -10.18
CA PRO A 149 33.98 14.28 -9.73
C PRO A 149 33.70 13.93 -8.26
N GLU A 150 33.58 14.93 -7.39
CA GLU A 150 33.30 14.74 -5.96
C GLU A 150 31.82 14.49 -5.64
N LYS A 151 30.92 14.97 -6.50
CA LYS A 151 29.46 14.92 -6.28
C LYS A 151 28.71 14.01 -7.27
N ARG A 152 29.30 13.73 -8.43
CA ARG A 152 28.64 12.99 -9.50
C ARG A 152 28.39 11.54 -9.10
N THR A 153 27.24 11.02 -9.54
CA THR A 153 26.93 9.59 -9.47
C THR A 153 27.09 9.01 -10.87
N LEU A 154 27.99 8.04 -11.05
CA LEU A 154 28.21 7.36 -12.32
C LEU A 154 27.66 5.94 -12.26
N LEU A 155 27.07 5.49 -13.36
CA LEU A 155 26.68 4.10 -13.56
C LEU A 155 27.71 3.42 -14.48
N GLN A 156 28.26 2.29 -14.04
CA GLN A 156 29.19 1.49 -14.84
C GLN A 156 28.42 0.47 -15.69
N VAL A 157 28.60 0.54 -17.00
CA VAL A 157 28.02 -0.41 -17.97
C VAL A 157 28.91 -1.65 -18.08
N LYS A 158 28.30 -2.83 -18.06
CA LYS A 158 28.96 -4.12 -18.25
C LYS A 158 28.65 -4.70 -19.64
N VAL A 159 29.37 -5.77 -20.00
CA VAL A 159 29.20 -6.42 -21.30
C VAL A 159 27.82 -7.07 -21.42
N GLU A 160 27.27 -7.58 -20.32
CA GLU A 160 25.92 -8.17 -20.29
C GLU A 160 24.83 -7.14 -20.63
N ASP A 161 25.03 -5.87 -20.23
CA ASP A 161 24.10 -4.78 -20.54
C ASP A 161 24.03 -4.49 -22.04
N GLN A 162 25.09 -4.80 -22.80
CA GLN A 162 25.10 -4.62 -24.26
C GLN A 162 24.12 -5.57 -24.94
N VAL A 163 24.06 -6.83 -24.51
CA VAL A 163 23.15 -7.83 -25.09
C VAL A 163 21.71 -7.45 -24.81
N LEU A 164 21.41 -7.08 -23.56
CA LEU A 164 20.08 -6.62 -23.16
C LEU A 164 19.67 -5.35 -23.91
N ALA A 165 20.60 -4.41 -24.13
CA ALA A 165 20.32 -3.19 -24.89
C ALA A 165 20.00 -3.49 -26.36
N ASP A 166 20.71 -4.42 -27.00
CA ASP A 166 20.48 -4.81 -28.40
C ASP A 166 19.15 -5.57 -28.57
N GLU A 167 18.83 -6.47 -27.63
CA GLU A 167 17.53 -7.16 -27.59
C GLU A 167 16.38 -6.16 -27.42
N LEU A 168 16.50 -5.23 -26.47
CA LEU A 168 15.51 -4.18 -26.25
C LEU A 168 15.36 -3.26 -27.46
N PHE A 169 16.48 -2.86 -28.09
CA PHE A 169 16.46 -2.06 -29.30
C PHE A 169 15.76 -2.79 -30.43
N THR A 170 16.08 -4.07 -30.66
CA THR A 170 15.43 -4.89 -31.69
C THR A 170 13.94 -5.09 -31.40
N CYS A 171 13.57 -5.31 -30.14
CA CYS A 171 12.17 -5.42 -29.74
C CYS A 171 11.38 -4.12 -29.99
N LEU A 172 11.95 -2.97 -29.62
CA LEU A 172 11.26 -1.67 -29.67
C LEU A 172 11.34 -0.98 -31.04
N MET A 173 12.42 -1.19 -31.77
CA MET A 173 12.75 -0.47 -33.01
C MET A 173 12.83 -1.40 -34.24
N GLY A 174 12.81 -2.73 -34.06
CA GLY A 174 12.81 -3.68 -35.16
C GLY A 174 11.45 -3.81 -35.85
N ASP A 175 11.42 -4.50 -36.98
CA ASP A 175 10.24 -4.65 -37.83
C ASP A 175 9.02 -5.35 -37.18
N PRO A 176 9.15 -6.39 -36.33
CA PRO A 176 7.99 -7.13 -35.87
C PRO A 176 7.18 -6.33 -34.84
N VAL A 177 5.91 -6.12 -35.15
CA VAL A 177 4.98 -5.29 -34.35
C VAL A 177 4.49 -6.01 -33.09
N GLU A 178 4.33 -7.33 -33.13
CA GLU A 178 3.75 -8.11 -32.02
C GLU A 178 4.62 -8.10 -30.75
N PRO A 179 5.94 -8.39 -30.82
CA PRO A 179 6.81 -8.35 -29.64
C PRO A 179 6.87 -6.96 -29.00
N ARG A 180 6.87 -5.91 -29.82
CA ARG A 180 6.81 -4.52 -29.36
C ARG A 180 5.53 -4.24 -28.59
N ARG A 181 4.38 -4.69 -29.10
CA ARG A 181 3.07 -4.48 -28.46
C ARG A 181 2.99 -5.18 -27.11
N GLU A 182 3.41 -6.43 -27.04
CA GLU A 182 3.44 -7.20 -25.81
C GLU A 182 4.36 -6.54 -24.76
N PHE A 183 5.56 -6.11 -25.18
CA PHE A 183 6.49 -5.40 -24.31
C PHE A 183 5.86 -4.13 -23.71
N ILE A 184 5.21 -3.29 -24.53
CA ILE A 184 4.55 -2.07 -24.06
C ILE A 184 3.42 -2.41 -23.09
N GLN A 185 2.56 -3.39 -23.42
CA GLN A 185 1.40 -3.73 -22.58
C GLN A 185 1.81 -4.29 -21.22
N THR A 186 2.81 -5.18 -21.17
CA THR A 186 3.29 -5.77 -19.91
C THR A 186 3.93 -4.71 -19.01
N ASN A 187 4.71 -3.77 -19.57
CA ASN A 187 5.44 -2.77 -18.78
C ASN A 187 4.68 -1.45 -18.57
N ALA A 188 3.55 -1.24 -19.25
CA ALA A 188 2.79 0.03 -19.17
C ALA A 188 2.29 0.37 -17.76
N LEU A 189 2.02 -0.64 -16.93
CA LEU A 189 1.54 -0.43 -15.55
C LEU A 189 2.67 -0.11 -14.56
N ASP A 190 3.90 -0.50 -14.90
CA ASP A 190 5.09 -0.27 -14.07
C ASP A 190 5.58 1.18 -14.18
N PHE A 191 5.22 1.87 -15.28
CA PHE A 191 5.58 3.26 -15.51
C PHE A 191 4.39 4.20 -15.28
N ARG A 192 4.32 4.79 -14.07
CA ARG A 192 3.35 5.84 -13.73
C ARG A 192 3.82 7.27 -14.01
N GLU A 193 5.10 7.46 -14.34
CA GLU A 193 5.78 8.77 -14.28
C GLU A 193 6.29 9.27 -15.64
N LEU A 194 5.65 8.88 -16.76
CA LEU A 194 6.08 9.29 -18.10
C LEU A 194 5.59 10.69 -18.51
N ASP A 195 4.42 11.15 -18.06
CA ASP A 195 3.91 12.49 -18.39
C ASP A 195 2.96 13.06 -17.30
N ILE A 196 3.53 13.82 -16.36
CA ILE A 196 2.86 14.92 -15.65
C ILE A 196 3.80 16.13 -15.70
#